data_AF-A0A011U640-F1
#
_entry.id   AF-A0A011U640-F1
#
_cell.length_a   1.000
_cell.length_b   1.000
_cell.length_c   1.000
_cell.angle_alpha   90.00
_cell.angle_beta   90.00
_cell.angle_gamma   90.00
#
_symmetry.space_group_name_H-M   'P 1'
#
loop_
_entity.id
_entity.type
_entity.pdbx_description
1 polymer ?
#
loop_
_entity_poly.entity_id
_entity_poly.type
_entity_poly.pdbx_seq_one_letter_code
_entity_poly.pdbx_strand_id
1 'polypeptide(L)'
;MVRRGDDFHQRIDGLSCRIPFGGLIHLPVLQREAAGFKTDRGVVVDAYLETSAPGIFAAGDIARWPDPHSGAPIRVEHWVVSERQGQAAAENMLGGRRKYTDAPFFWSRHYDMSLNYVGHAESWDAIDIDGDIAAGDYTLRYKHEGRTLAVVTMGRDIESLADEAAMEAEVAAA
;
A
#
# COMPACT_ATOMS: atom_id res chain seq x y z
N MET A 1 23.88 44.16 16.09
CA MET A 1 23.46 43.66 17.41
C MET A 1 21.94 43.60 17.46
N VAL A 2 21.39 42.38 17.31
CA VAL A 2 20.17 41.80 17.90
C VAL A 2 18.85 42.63 18.00
N ARG A 3 17.84 42.08 17.27
CA ARG A 3 16.36 42.05 17.43
C ARG A 3 15.43 43.16 16.86
N ARG A 4 14.54 42.65 15.99
CA ARG A 4 13.08 42.87 15.78
C ARG A 4 12.54 44.13 15.06
N GLY A 5 11.56 43.86 14.18
CA GLY A 5 10.68 44.75 13.41
C GLY A 5 10.64 44.28 11.94
N ASP A 6 9.63 43.51 11.50
CA ASP A 6 8.47 43.95 10.69
C ASP A 6 8.90 44.13 9.21
N ASP A 7 8.30 43.62 8.14
CA ASP A 7 6.91 43.37 7.76
C ASP A 7 6.90 42.42 6.55
N PHE A 8 6.00 41.43 6.51
CA PHE A 8 5.41 40.99 5.24
C PHE A 8 3.98 40.52 5.51
N HIS A 9 3.08 41.50 5.52
CA HIS A 9 1.64 41.30 5.46
C HIS A 9 1.23 40.95 4.03
N GLN A 10 0.66 39.76 3.85
CA GLN A 10 -0.39 39.58 2.85
C GLN A 10 -1.66 39.16 3.60
N ARG A 11 -2.49 40.17 3.89
CA ARG A 11 -3.90 39.98 4.19
C ARG A 11 -4.58 39.51 2.91
N ILE A 12 -5.14 38.31 2.94
CA ILE A 12 -6.29 37.95 2.11
C ILE A 12 -7.47 37.91 3.07
N ASP A 13 -8.47 38.72 2.74
CA ASP A 13 -9.62 39.01 3.58
C ASP A 13 -10.47 37.75 3.86
N GLY A 14 -10.82 37.55 5.14
CA GLY A 14 -12.19 37.18 5.49
C GLY A 14 -12.59 35.71 5.65
N LEU A 15 -11.71 34.71 5.53
CA LEU A 15 -12.05 33.32 5.91
C LEU A 15 -10.97 32.71 6.80
N SER A 16 -11.17 32.81 8.10
CA SER A 16 -10.52 31.94 9.08
C SER A 16 -11.03 30.52 8.82
N CYS A 17 -10.24 29.71 8.12
CA CYS A 17 -10.42 28.27 8.09
C CYS A 17 -9.17 27.62 8.65
N ARG A 18 -9.21 27.35 9.97
CA ARG A 18 -8.27 26.45 10.62
C ARG A 18 -8.73 25.04 10.25
N ILE A 19 -8.20 24.46 9.18
CA ILE A 19 -8.42 23.04 8.87
C ILE A 19 -7.30 22.26 9.55
N PRO A 20 -7.53 21.62 10.71
CA PRO A 20 -6.67 20.52 11.09
C PRO A 20 -6.94 19.38 10.09
N PHE A 21 -6.05 19.19 9.12
CA PHE A 21 -5.98 17.91 8.40
C PHE A 21 -5.37 16.87 9.33
N GLY A 22 -6.18 16.41 10.29
CA GLY A 22 -5.91 15.26 11.13
C GLY A 22 -6.66 14.06 10.58
N GLY A 23 -6.17 13.49 9.47
CA GLY A 23 -6.57 12.16 9.02
C GLY A 23 -5.89 11.11 9.88
N LEU A 24 -6.14 11.12 11.20
CA LEU A 24 -5.66 10.07 12.09
C LEU A 24 -6.77 9.01 12.15
N ILE A 25 -6.63 7.94 11.36
CA ILE A 25 -7.39 6.72 11.60
C ILE A 25 -6.81 6.12 12.89
N HIS A 26 -7.42 6.46 14.03
CA HIS A 26 -7.11 5.84 15.32
C HIS A 26 -7.87 4.53 15.43
N LEU A 27 -7.32 3.46 14.85
CA LEU A 27 -7.67 2.11 15.29
C LEU A 27 -7.03 1.91 16.67
N PRO A 28 -7.73 1.30 17.65
CA PRO A 28 -7.13 1.00 18.94
C PRO A 28 -5.98 0.04 18.71
N VAL A 29 -4.77 0.59 18.72
CA VAL A 29 -3.51 -0.15 18.66
C VAL A 29 -3.53 -1.11 19.84
N LEU A 30 -3.64 -2.41 19.58
CA LEU A 30 -3.20 -3.45 20.51
C LEU A 30 -1.80 -3.04 20.98
N GLN A 31 -1.70 -2.74 22.28
CA GLN A 31 -0.50 -2.19 22.91
C GLN A 31 0.73 -2.99 22.50
N ARG A 32 1.63 -2.30 21.80
CA ARG A 32 2.81 -2.78 21.05
C ARG A 32 3.77 -3.71 21.81
N GLU A 33 3.67 -3.80 23.14
CA GLU A 33 4.71 -4.43 23.98
C GLU A 33 4.22 -5.61 24.83
N ALA A 34 2.91 -5.84 24.95
CA ALA A 34 2.38 -6.78 25.93
C ALA A 34 2.29 -8.24 25.45
N ALA A 35 2.35 -8.50 24.14
CA ALA A 35 1.93 -9.79 23.58
C ALA A 35 3.07 -10.66 22.98
N GLY A 36 4.34 -10.21 23.09
CA GLY A 36 5.50 -11.07 22.83
C GLY A 36 5.72 -11.52 21.38
N PHE A 37 5.03 -10.93 20.40
CA PHE A 37 5.21 -11.24 18.99
C PHE A 37 6.18 -10.30 18.27
N LYS A 38 6.78 -10.78 17.18
CA LYS A 38 7.78 -10.04 16.38
C LYS A 38 7.16 -8.81 15.72
N THR A 39 7.87 -7.68 15.78
CA THR A 39 7.49 -6.44 15.09
C THR A 39 8.66 -5.86 14.32
N ASP A 40 8.40 -5.38 13.11
CA ASP A 40 9.34 -4.60 12.29
C ASP A 40 8.53 -3.63 11.43
N ARG A 41 8.46 -2.36 11.87
CA ARG A 41 7.59 -1.32 11.27
C ARG A 41 6.14 -1.79 11.06
N GLY A 42 5.64 -2.68 11.92
CA GLY A 42 4.38 -3.42 11.79
C GLY A 42 4.49 -4.75 12.55
N VAL A 43 3.39 -5.49 12.69
CA VAL A 43 3.39 -6.87 13.23
C VAL A 43 3.83 -7.81 12.13
N VAL A 44 4.91 -8.56 12.35
CA VAL A 44 5.41 -9.52 11.37
C VAL A 44 4.53 -10.75 11.41
N VAL A 45 4.01 -11.11 10.24
CA VAL A 45 3.18 -12.31 10.04
C VAL A 45 3.81 -13.24 9.02
N ASP A 46 3.38 -14.50 9.02
CA ASP A 46 3.72 -15.46 7.98
C ASP A 46 2.81 -15.32 6.74
N ALA A 47 2.97 -16.23 5.77
CA ALA A 47 2.16 -16.25 4.55
C ALA A 47 0.66 -16.52 4.78
N TYR A 48 0.27 -16.93 6.00
CA TYR A 48 -1.10 -17.20 6.43
C TYR A 48 -1.63 -16.10 7.37
N LEU A 49 -0.90 -14.98 7.46
CA LEU A 49 -1.23 -13.84 8.33
C LEU A 49 -1.17 -14.16 9.83
N GLU A 50 -0.52 -15.27 10.21
CA GLU A 50 -0.30 -15.65 11.60
C GLU A 50 0.96 -14.98 12.15
N THR A 51 0.88 -14.44 13.35
CA THR A 51 2.02 -13.83 14.03
C THR A 51 2.97 -14.90 14.57
N SER A 52 4.08 -14.49 15.19
CA SER A 52 4.95 -15.44 15.90
C SER A 52 4.31 -16.05 17.15
N ALA A 53 3.17 -15.55 17.62
CA ALA A 53 2.39 -16.13 18.70
C ALA A 53 1.29 -17.05 18.09
N PRO A 54 1.30 -18.37 18.38
CA PRO A 54 0.34 -19.29 17.79
C PRO A 54 -1.11 -18.91 18.05
N GLY A 55 -1.94 -18.96 17.02
CA GLY A 55 -3.36 -18.62 17.06
C GLY A 55 -3.66 -17.12 17.11
N ILE A 56 -2.64 -16.26 17.05
CA ILE A 56 -2.79 -14.81 16.94
C ILE A 56 -2.46 -14.39 15.52
N PHE A 57 -3.38 -13.68 14.87
CA PHE A 57 -3.24 -13.19 13.50
C PHE A 57 -3.23 -11.67 13.46
N ALA A 58 -2.62 -11.10 12.42
CA ALA A 58 -2.68 -9.67 12.14
C ALA A 58 -2.99 -9.44 10.66
N ALA A 59 -3.84 -8.45 10.38
CA ALA A 59 -4.28 -8.08 9.05
C ALA A 59 -4.44 -6.55 8.94
N GLY A 60 -4.33 -6.03 7.72
CA GLY A 60 -4.45 -4.61 7.39
C GLY A 60 -3.21 -3.79 7.69
N ASP A 61 -3.39 -2.49 7.93
CA ASP A 61 -2.30 -1.49 8.01
C ASP A 61 -1.17 -1.83 8.99
N ILE A 62 -1.49 -2.64 10.01
CA ILE A 62 -0.52 -3.08 11.03
C ILE A 62 0.31 -4.28 10.56
N ALA A 63 -0.17 -5.08 9.61
CA ALA A 63 0.44 -6.35 9.23
C ALA A 63 1.59 -6.13 8.24
N ARG A 64 2.71 -6.79 8.52
CA ARG A 64 3.85 -6.89 7.61
C ARG A 64 4.02 -8.34 7.20
N TRP A 65 3.69 -8.64 5.94
CA TRP A 65 3.64 -10.02 5.41
C TRP A 65 4.73 -10.25 4.37
N PRO A 66 5.16 -11.51 4.16
CA PRO A 66 6.09 -11.86 3.09
C PRO A 66 5.36 -11.81 1.75
N ASP A 67 5.57 -10.74 0.98
CA ASP A 67 4.91 -10.56 -0.30
C ASP A 67 5.57 -11.45 -1.37
N PRO A 68 4.81 -12.35 -2.02
CA PRO A 68 5.38 -13.26 -3.02
C PRO A 68 5.77 -12.54 -4.32
N HIS A 69 5.17 -11.38 -4.60
CA HIS A 69 5.40 -10.60 -5.82
C HIS A 69 6.76 -9.92 -5.80
N SER A 70 7.02 -9.13 -4.75
CA SER A 70 8.29 -8.42 -4.54
C SER A 70 9.39 -9.30 -3.94
N GLY A 71 9.05 -10.43 -3.31
CA GLY A 71 9.99 -11.29 -2.60
C GLY A 71 10.51 -10.70 -1.28
N ALA A 72 9.97 -9.56 -0.87
CA ALA A 72 10.33 -8.86 0.36
C ALA A 72 9.13 -8.80 1.32
N PRO A 73 9.37 -8.66 2.63
CA PRO A 73 8.29 -8.39 3.57
C PRO A 73 7.83 -6.93 3.46
N ILE A 74 6.55 -6.72 3.14
CA ILE A 74 5.98 -5.39 2.89
C ILE A 74 4.84 -5.07 3.86
N ARG A 75 4.50 -3.79 3.94
CA ARG A 75 3.35 -3.27 4.67
C ARG A 75 2.68 -2.21 3.81
N VAL A 76 1.38 -2.33 3.60
CA VAL A 76 0.60 -1.43 2.75
C VAL A 76 -0.56 -0.88 3.55
N GLU A 77 -0.68 0.44 3.56
CA GLU A 77 -1.76 1.18 4.21
C GLU A 77 -2.86 1.47 3.17
N HIS A 78 -3.69 0.47 2.91
CA HIS A 78 -4.81 0.62 1.98
C HIS A 78 -6.01 -0.24 2.39
N TRP A 79 -7.21 0.30 2.17
CA TRP A 79 -8.46 -0.31 2.64
C TRP A 79 -8.74 -1.66 1.95
N VAL A 80 -8.47 -1.80 0.64
CA VAL A 80 -8.68 -3.07 -0.10
C VAL A 80 -7.74 -4.16 0.42
N VAL A 81 -6.48 -3.81 0.67
CA VAL A 81 -5.51 -4.75 1.24
C VAL A 81 -5.96 -5.19 2.63
N SER A 82 -6.42 -4.25 3.45
CA SER A 82 -6.97 -4.55 4.78
C SER A 82 -8.19 -5.47 4.72
N GLU A 83 -9.11 -5.24 3.78
CA GLU A 83 -10.29 -6.09 3.58
C GLU A 83 -9.90 -7.51 3.15
N ARG A 84 -9.06 -7.65 2.12
CA ARG A 84 -8.62 -8.95 1.60
C ARG A 84 -7.82 -9.75 2.65
N GLN A 85 -6.93 -9.08 3.38
CA GLN A 85 -6.19 -9.71 4.49
C GLN A 85 -7.13 -10.13 5.62
N GLY A 86 -8.14 -9.33 5.95
CA GLY A 86 -9.13 -9.67 6.96
C GLY A 86 -9.89 -10.96 6.62
N GLN A 87 -10.29 -11.12 5.37
CA GLN A 87 -10.95 -12.34 4.87
C GLN A 87 -10.03 -13.56 4.97
N ALA A 88 -8.77 -13.44 4.52
CA ALA A 88 -7.80 -14.52 4.58
C ALA A 88 -7.45 -14.92 6.02
N ALA A 89 -7.26 -13.94 6.91
CA ALA A 89 -6.99 -14.19 8.32
C ALA A 89 -8.17 -14.90 9.00
N ALA A 90 -9.41 -14.49 8.73
CA ALA A 90 -10.60 -15.14 9.26
C ALA A 90 -10.71 -16.60 8.80
N GLU A 91 -10.46 -16.88 7.52
CA GLU A 91 -10.43 -18.25 7.00
C GLU A 91 -9.33 -19.10 7.67
N ASN A 92 -8.16 -18.52 7.93
CA ASN A 92 -7.06 -19.21 8.61
C ASN A 92 -7.33 -19.46 10.09
N MET A 93 -8.01 -18.55 10.78
CA MET A 93 -8.51 -18.78 12.15
C MET A 93 -9.48 -19.98 12.21
N LEU A 94 -10.22 -20.24 11.13
CA LEU A 94 -11.13 -21.39 11.00
C LEU A 94 -10.43 -22.67 10.50
N GLY A 95 -9.12 -22.63 10.26
CA GLY A 95 -8.32 -23.78 9.81
C GLY A 95 -8.20 -23.96 8.29
N GLY A 96 -8.63 -22.98 7.48
CA GLY A 96 -8.60 -23.08 6.00
C GLY A 96 -7.21 -23.07 5.37
N ARG A 97 -6.19 -22.54 6.07
CA ARG A 97 -4.78 -22.50 5.62
C ARG A 97 -4.61 -21.89 4.21
N ARG A 98 -5.33 -20.80 3.91
CA ARG A 98 -5.19 -19.96 2.71
C ARG A 98 -3.94 -19.07 2.84
N LYS A 99 -2.99 -19.20 1.92
CA LYS A 99 -1.89 -18.23 1.79
C LYS A 99 -2.43 -16.91 1.24
N TYR A 100 -1.93 -15.79 1.76
CA TYR A 100 -2.22 -14.47 1.21
C TYR A 100 -1.27 -14.16 0.04
N THR A 101 -1.78 -14.23 -1.19
CA THR A 101 -1.02 -14.04 -2.43
C THR A 101 -1.57 -12.92 -3.30
N ASP A 102 -2.63 -12.24 -2.85
CA ASP A 102 -3.29 -11.19 -3.60
C ASP A 102 -2.32 -10.03 -3.86
N ALA A 103 -2.30 -9.51 -5.10
CA ALA A 103 -1.45 -8.39 -5.45
C ALA A 103 -1.94 -7.11 -4.74
N PRO A 104 -1.05 -6.32 -4.11
CA PRO A 104 -1.46 -5.05 -3.53
C PRO A 104 -2.00 -4.12 -4.61
N PHE A 105 -3.15 -3.52 -4.36
CA PHE A 105 -3.77 -2.58 -5.29
C PHE A 105 -4.34 -1.38 -4.54
N PHE A 106 -4.13 -0.19 -5.11
CA PHE A 106 -4.79 1.03 -4.69
C PHE A 106 -4.99 2.00 -5.84
N TRP A 107 -5.82 3.01 -5.62
CA TRP A 107 -5.99 4.12 -6.55
C TRP A 107 -5.93 5.45 -5.81
N SER A 108 -5.63 6.51 -6.56
CA SER A 108 -5.76 7.89 -6.09
C SER A 108 -6.41 8.73 -7.15
N ARG A 109 -7.37 9.56 -6.73
CA ARG A 109 -8.10 10.45 -7.62
C ARG A 109 -7.82 11.90 -7.25
N HIS A 110 -7.14 12.60 -8.13
CA HIS A 110 -6.83 14.02 -7.99
C HIS A 110 -7.55 14.77 -9.11
N TYR A 111 -8.67 15.42 -8.79
CA TYR A 111 -9.54 16.07 -9.76
C TYR A 111 -9.97 15.09 -10.87
N ASP A 112 -9.61 15.39 -12.12
CA ASP A 112 -9.93 14.60 -13.31
C ASP A 112 -8.88 13.50 -13.58
N MET A 113 -7.85 13.39 -12.75
CA MET A 113 -6.81 12.36 -12.85
C MET A 113 -7.16 11.19 -11.93
N SER A 114 -7.22 9.98 -12.49
CA SER A 114 -7.37 8.72 -11.74
C SER A 114 -6.16 7.85 -11.99
N LEU A 115 -5.37 7.64 -10.94
CA LEU A 115 -4.17 6.82 -10.97
C LEU A 115 -4.47 5.49 -10.30
N ASN A 116 -4.18 4.40 -10.98
CA ASN A 116 -4.25 3.05 -10.43
C ASN A 116 -2.82 2.55 -10.20
N TYR A 117 -2.58 1.89 -9.08
CA TYR A 117 -1.28 1.31 -8.71
C TYR A 117 -1.47 -0.15 -8.30
N VAL A 118 -0.77 -1.04 -8.97
CA VAL A 118 -0.77 -2.49 -8.75
C VAL A 118 0.65 -2.94 -8.38
N GLY A 119 0.77 -3.84 -7.41
CA GLY A 119 2.04 -4.39 -6.94
C GLY A 119 2.68 -3.56 -5.85
N HIS A 120 4.00 -3.70 -5.67
CA HIS A 120 4.77 -2.91 -4.70
C HIS A 120 6.25 -2.87 -5.09
N ALA A 121 6.80 -1.65 -5.22
CA ALA A 121 8.22 -1.45 -5.52
C ALA A 121 8.86 -0.45 -4.54
N GLU A 122 9.68 -0.92 -3.60
CA GLU A 122 10.53 -0.05 -2.75
C GLU A 122 11.79 0.41 -3.50
N SER A 123 12.32 -0.43 -4.40
CA SER A 123 13.47 -0.15 -5.25
C SER A 123 13.26 -0.74 -6.65
N TRP A 124 13.82 -0.09 -7.66
CA TRP A 124 13.74 -0.50 -9.06
C TRP A 124 15.01 -0.06 -9.81
N ASP A 125 15.35 -0.76 -10.89
CA ASP A 125 16.51 -0.44 -11.75
C ASP A 125 16.10 0.26 -13.06
N ALA A 126 14.89 0.00 -13.53
CA ALA A 126 14.33 0.58 -14.74
C ALA A 126 12.84 0.91 -14.58
N ILE A 127 12.39 1.88 -15.39
CA ILE A 127 10.97 2.18 -15.56
C ILE A 127 10.69 2.14 -17.06
N ASP A 128 9.77 1.25 -17.45
CA ASP A 128 9.25 1.23 -18.81
C ASP A 128 7.99 2.09 -18.89
N ILE A 129 7.93 2.96 -19.88
CA ILE A 129 6.83 3.89 -20.10
C ILE A 129 6.17 3.52 -21.43
N ASP A 130 4.87 3.28 -21.38
CA ASP A 130 4.02 3.11 -22.55
C ASP A 130 2.91 4.16 -22.53
N GLY A 131 2.67 4.83 -23.67
CA GLY A 131 1.69 5.91 -23.79
C GLY A 131 2.25 7.33 -23.62
N ASP A 132 1.35 8.27 -23.30
CA ASP A 132 1.64 9.70 -23.17
C ASP A 132 1.21 10.23 -21.81
N ILE A 133 2.22 10.64 -21.02
CA ILE A 133 2.04 11.22 -19.67
C ILE A 133 1.28 12.54 -19.72
N ALA A 134 1.52 13.38 -20.73
CA ALA A 134 0.86 14.67 -20.85
C ALA A 134 -0.61 14.53 -21.26
N ALA A 135 -0.94 13.50 -22.05
CA ALA A 135 -2.32 13.18 -22.44
C ALA A 135 -3.11 12.44 -21.34
N GLY A 136 -2.42 11.90 -20.34
CA GLY A 136 -3.02 11.12 -19.26
C GLY A 136 -3.48 9.73 -19.65
N ASP A 137 -2.83 9.15 -20.67
CA ASP A 137 -3.07 7.80 -21.16
C ASP A 137 -1.73 7.06 -21.19
N TYR A 138 -1.40 6.40 -20.08
CA TYR A 138 -0.11 5.74 -19.95
C TYR A 138 -0.10 4.57 -18.95
N THR A 139 0.92 3.73 -19.12
CA THR A 139 1.35 2.70 -18.18
C THR A 139 2.84 2.89 -17.84
N LEU A 140 3.17 2.93 -16.56
CA LEU A 140 4.54 2.89 -16.05
C LEU A 140 4.78 1.55 -15.37
N ARG A 141 5.81 0.81 -15.77
CA ARG A 141 6.20 -0.46 -15.15
C ARG A 141 7.52 -0.30 -14.42
N TYR A 142 7.50 -0.48 -13.10
CA TYR A 142 8.70 -0.51 -12.28
C TYR A 142 9.32 -1.90 -12.35
N LYS A 143 10.58 -1.96 -12.79
CA LYS A 143 11.30 -3.22 -12.98
C LYS A 143 12.49 -3.35 -12.03
N HIS A 144 12.80 -4.59 -11.70
CA HIS A 144 14.03 -4.97 -11.00
C HIS A 144 14.52 -6.30 -11.56
N GLU A 145 15.75 -6.35 -12.07
CA GLU A 145 16.34 -7.55 -12.69
C GLU A 145 15.45 -8.16 -13.81
N GLY A 146 14.77 -7.28 -14.55
CA GLY A 146 13.86 -7.66 -15.64
C GLY A 146 12.45 -8.13 -15.22
N ARG A 147 12.17 -8.25 -13.92
CA ARG A 147 10.83 -8.55 -13.39
C ARG A 147 10.06 -7.27 -13.11
N THR A 148 8.75 -7.26 -13.38
CA THR A 148 7.87 -6.12 -13.04
C THR A 148 7.41 -6.25 -11.60
N LEU A 149 7.73 -5.25 -10.77
CA LEU A 149 7.37 -5.22 -9.34
C LEU A 149 6.09 -4.45 -9.07
N ALA A 150 5.85 -3.40 -9.87
CA ALA A 150 4.67 -2.57 -9.75
C ALA A 150 4.30 -1.93 -11.09
N VAL A 151 3.03 -1.62 -11.26
CA VAL A 151 2.47 -0.95 -12.44
C VAL A 151 1.63 0.23 -12.00
N VAL A 152 1.82 1.38 -12.66
CA VAL A 152 0.97 2.56 -12.54
C VAL A 152 0.27 2.82 -13.86
N THR A 153 -1.04 2.98 -13.83
CA THR A 153 -1.82 3.33 -15.02
C THR A 153 -2.64 4.60 -14.81
N MET A 154 -2.84 5.35 -15.89
CA MET A 154 -3.83 6.42 -15.99
C MET A 154 -4.55 6.31 -17.33
N GLY A 155 -5.88 6.36 -17.32
CA GLY A 155 -6.70 6.19 -18.52
C GLY A 155 -6.80 4.75 -19.05
N ARG A 156 -6.19 3.77 -18.36
CA ARG A 156 -6.04 2.37 -18.81
C ARG A 156 -6.51 1.35 -17.79
N ASP A 157 -7.72 1.52 -17.27
CA ASP A 157 -8.27 0.69 -16.18
C ASP A 157 -8.28 -0.82 -16.50
N ILE A 158 -8.57 -1.19 -17.75
CA ILE A 158 -8.58 -2.60 -18.18
C ILE A 158 -7.16 -3.19 -18.17
N GLU A 159 -6.16 -2.42 -18.57
CA GLU A 159 -4.76 -2.84 -18.50
C GLU A 159 -4.34 -3.01 -17.05
N SER A 160 -4.74 -2.10 -16.16
CA SER A 160 -4.49 -2.21 -14.72
C SER A 160 -5.02 -3.52 -14.12
N LEU A 161 -6.24 -3.91 -14.47
CA LEU A 161 -6.85 -5.16 -14.00
C LEU A 161 -6.15 -6.39 -14.59
N ALA A 162 -5.72 -6.31 -15.86
CA ALA A 162 -4.96 -7.37 -16.49
C ALA A 162 -3.58 -7.56 -15.85
N ASP A 163 -2.91 -6.47 -15.48
CA ASP A 163 -1.61 -6.51 -14.79
C ASP A 163 -1.76 -7.07 -13.35
N GLU A 164 -2.83 -6.73 -12.61
CA GLU A 164 -3.14 -7.34 -11.30
C GLU A 164 -3.31 -8.85 -11.44
N ALA A 165 -4.16 -9.29 -12.38
CA ALA A 165 -4.41 -10.70 -12.62
C ALA A 165 -3.14 -11.45 -13.09
N ALA A 166 -2.30 -10.81 -13.90
CA ALA A 166 -1.04 -11.39 -14.36
C ALA A 166 -0.06 -11.62 -13.20
N MET A 167 0.12 -10.63 -12.31
CA MET A 167 0.95 -10.78 -11.11
C MET A 167 0.46 -11.93 -10.22
N GLU A 168 -0.85 -12.01 -9.98
CA GLU A 168 -1.42 -13.09 -9.17
C GLU A 168 -1.26 -14.47 -9.84
N ALA A 169 -1.40 -14.55 -11.16
CA ALA A 169 -1.20 -15.79 -11.92
C ALA A 169 0.26 -16.26 -11.91
N GLU A 170 1.24 -15.34 -11.98
CA GLU A 170 2.67 -15.68 -11.89
C GLU A 170 3.01 -16.35 -10.55
N VAL A 171 2.45 -15.84 -9.45
CA VAL A 171 2.63 -16.45 -8.12
C VAL A 171 1.91 -17.78 -8.00
N ALA A 172 0.72 -17.92 -8.58
CA ALA A 172 -0.02 -19.18 -8.55
C ALA A 172 0.67 -20.30 -9.36
N ALA A 173 1.50 -19.94 -10.34
CA ALA A 173 2.24 -20.88 -11.20
C ALA A 173 3.61 -21.30 -10.63
N ALA A 174 4.11 -20.64 -9.58
CA ALA A 174 5.42 -20.85 -8.97
C ALA A 174 5.37 -21.84 -7.77
#